data_AF-A0A6L2PLS4-F1
#
_entry.id   AF-A0A6L2PLS4-F1
#
_cell.length_a   1.000
_cell.length_b   1.000
_cell.length_c   1.000
_cell.angle_alpha   90.00
_cell.angle_beta   90.00
_cell.angle_gamma   90.00
#
_symmetry.space_group_name_H-M   'P 1'
#
loop_
_entity.id
_entity.type
_entity.pdbx_description
1 polymer ?
#
loop_
_entity_poly.entity_id
_entity_poly.type
_entity_poly.pdbx_seq_one_letter_code
_entity_poly.pdbx_strand_id
1 'polypeptide(L)'
;MALVGKVERSRREKNDVEKPVIARTACDLQRLKLEKLMKNADKLAPIPERPKEKNTPHVPDFVRNVMGSSAGAGSGEFHVYRHLRRKEYARQKFIQEKGEKEIMEEAYHKKIEENRKAAEERTAKKRAKRLKKKGKKQKKEGTVSSTASELQSDSESEANNSGGEKSAH
;
A
#
# COMPACT_ATOMS: atom_id res chain seq x y z
N MET A 1 44.98 -43.98 -17.92
CA MET A 1 44.00 -43.09 -18.61
C MET A 1 43.20 -42.15 -17.69
N ALA A 2 43.56 -41.94 -16.41
CA ALA A 2 42.77 -41.12 -15.47
C ALA A 2 43.21 -39.64 -15.32
N LEU A 3 44.33 -39.24 -15.92
CA LEU A 3 44.91 -37.90 -15.75
C LEU A 3 44.36 -36.83 -16.70
N VAL A 4 43.82 -37.23 -17.86
CA VAL A 4 43.31 -36.29 -18.88
C VAL A 4 42.02 -35.61 -18.43
N GLY A 5 41.09 -36.34 -17.82
CA GLY A 5 39.79 -35.81 -17.37
C GLY A 5 39.83 -34.88 -16.15
N LYS A 6 40.95 -34.83 -15.41
CA LYS A 6 41.15 -33.90 -14.28
C LYS A 6 41.70 -32.56 -14.76
N VAL A 7 42.56 -32.59 -15.79
CA VAL A 7 43.08 -31.39 -16.45
C VAL A 7 41.98 -30.68 -17.25
N GLU A 8 41.13 -31.41 -17.96
CA GLU A 8 39.99 -30.83 -18.71
C GLU A 8 38.95 -30.15 -17.81
N ARG A 9 38.60 -30.75 -16.66
CA ARG A 9 37.73 -30.11 -15.66
C ARG A 9 38.33 -28.81 -15.11
N SER A 10 39.61 -28.84 -14.73
CA SER A 10 40.30 -27.64 -14.23
C SER A 10 40.48 -26.53 -15.27
N ARG A 11 40.49 -26.88 -16.57
CA ARG A 11 40.61 -25.92 -17.68
C ARG A 11 39.25 -25.30 -18.04
N ARG A 12 38.14 -26.02 -17.86
CA ARG A 12 36.78 -25.48 -17.99
C ARG A 12 36.44 -24.54 -16.84
N GLU A 13 36.73 -24.95 -15.60
CA GLU A 13 36.52 -24.11 -14.40
C GLU A 13 37.27 -22.78 -14.42
N LYS A 14 38.44 -22.71 -15.08
CA LYS A 14 39.21 -21.47 -15.25
C LYS A 14 38.69 -20.53 -16.35
N ASN A 15 37.91 -21.04 -17.30
CA ASN A 15 37.34 -20.25 -18.40
C ASN A 15 35.97 -19.66 -18.06
N ASP A 16 35.28 -20.19 -17.04
CA ASP A 16 33.96 -19.74 -16.58
C ASP A 16 34.00 -18.65 -15.50
N VAL A 17 35.18 -18.11 -15.18
CA VAL A 17 35.32 -16.97 -14.26
C VAL A 17 35.00 -15.69 -15.02
N GLU A 18 33.70 -15.41 -15.16
CA GLU A 18 33.20 -14.15 -15.71
C GLU A 18 33.85 -12.96 -14.99
N LYS A 19 34.43 -12.05 -15.77
CA LYS A 19 35.05 -10.82 -15.25
C LYS A 19 33.98 -9.97 -14.55
N PRO A 20 34.29 -9.29 -13.43
CA PRO A 20 33.31 -8.46 -12.73
C PRO A 20 32.84 -7.32 -13.64
N VAL A 21 31.59 -7.40 -14.09
CA VAL A 21 30.96 -6.36 -14.91
C VAL A 21 30.35 -5.31 -13.98
N ILE A 22 30.86 -4.09 -14.07
CA ILE A 22 30.32 -2.93 -13.35
C ILE A 22 29.17 -2.36 -14.17
N ALA A 23 27.96 -2.38 -13.63
CA ALA A 23 26.81 -1.76 -14.27
C ALA A 23 26.94 -0.23 -14.24
N ARG A 24 26.73 0.42 -15.39
CA ARG A 24 26.79 1.89 -15.53
C ARG A 24 25.39 2.49 -15.65
N THR A 25 24.44 1.74 -16.20
CA THR A 25 23.05 2.18 -16.41
C THR A 25 22.07 1.28 -15.65
N ALA A 26 20.86 1.80 -15.36
CA ALA A 26 19.79 1.01 -14.73
C ALA A 26 19.43 -0.27 -15.53
N CYS A 27 19.52 -0.18 -16.86
CA CYS A 27 19.31 -1.32 -17.75
C CYS A 27 20.39 -2.40 -17.54
N ASP A 28 21.66 -2.02 -17.37
CA ASP A 28 22.76 -2.96 -17.09
C ASP A 28 22.53 -3.69 -15.76
N LEU A 29 22.07 -3.00 -14.72
CA LEU A 29 21.74 -3.61 -13.43
C LEU A 29 20.61 -4.65 -13.56
N GLN A 30 19.59 -4.35 -14.36
CA GLN A 30 18.49 -5.29 -14.64
C GLN A 30 18.98 -6.48 -15.46
N ARG A 31 19.80 -6.23 -16.48
CA ARG A 31 20.42 -7.27 -17.30
C ARG A 31 21.24 -8.25 -16.47
N LEU A 32 22.11 -7.76 -15.58
CA LEU A 32 22.90 -8.62 -14.68
C LEU A 32 22.02 -9.45 -13.73
N LYS A 33 20.95 -8.86 -13.20
CA LYS A 33 19.98 -9.59 -12.35
C LYS A 33 19.24 -10.68 -13.14
N LEU A 34 18.87 -10.37 -14.38
CA LEU A 34 18.17 -11.28 -15.29
C LEU A 34 19.09 -12.42 -15.71
N GLU A 35 20.32 -12.14 -16.12
CA GLU A 35 21.35 -13.14 -16.42
C GLU A 35 21.58 -14.08 -15.23
N LYS A 36 21.64 -13.54 -14.00
CA LYS A 36 21.75 -14.34 -12.77
C LYS A 36 20.54 -15.25 -12.52
N LEU A 37 19.32 -14.81 -12.83
CA LEU A 37 18.11 -15.61 -12.71
C LEU A 37 18.04 -16.69 -13.80
N MET A 38 18.39 -16.34 -15.05
CA MET A 38 18.38 -17.26 -16.19
C MET A 38 19.44 -18.36 -16.10
N LYS A 39 20.56 -18.13 -15.39
CA LYS A 39 21.57 -19.18 -15.10
C LYS A 39 20.95 -20.41 -14.44
N ASN A 40 19.84 -20.27 -13.70
CA ASN A 40 19.12 -21.38 -13.08
C ASN A 40 17.60 -21.23 -13.31
N ALA A 41 17.14 -21.51 -14.54
CA ALA A 41 15.74 -21.32 -14.93
C ALA A 41 14.74 -22.20 -14.14
N ASP A 42 15.16 -23.38 -13.67
CA ASP A 42 14.30 -24.29 -12.91
C ASP A 42 14.06 -23.84 -11.46
N LYS A 43 14.89 -22.93 -10.93
CA LYS A 43 14.77 -22.44 -9.56
C LYS A 43 13.73 -21.33 -9.49
N LEU A 44 12.69 -21.55 -8.68
CA LEU A 44 11.69 -20.52 -8.39
C LEU A 44 12.35 -19.23 -7.92
N ALA A 45 11.97 -18.11 -8.53
CA ALA A 45 12.46 -16.80 -8.16
C ALA A 45 12.00 -16.46 -6.73
N PRO A 46 12.91 -16.00 -5.83
CA PRO A 46 12.53 -15.61 -4.48
C PRO A 46 11.78 -14.27 -4.54
N ILE A 47 10.45 -14.33 -4.61
CA ILE A 47 9.61 -13.16 -4.46
C ILE A 47 9.49 -12.87 -2.96
N PRO A 48 9.95 -11.70 -2.48
CA PRO A 48 9.87 -11.39 -1.05
C PRO A 48 8.41 -11.26 -0.64
N GLU A 49 8.04 -11.96 0.43
CA GLU A 49 6.76 -11.75 1.09
C GLU A 49 6.70 -10.34 1.71
N ARG A 50 5.49 -9.84 1.90
CA ARG A 50 5.29 -8.54 2.56
C ARG A 50 5.98 -8.54 3.93
N PRO A 51 6.70 -7.48 4.30
CA PRO A 51 7.36 -7.41 5.60
C PRO A 51 6.29 -7.52 6.70
N LYS A 52 6.50 -8.46 7.62
CA LYS A 52 5.60 -8.65 8.78
C LYS A 52 5.69 -7.43 9.68
N GLU A 53 4.55 -7.03 10.23
CA GLU A 53 4.49 -5.98 11.24
C GLU A 53 5.32 -6.38 12.47
N LYS A 54 5.99 -5.40 13.07
CA LYS A 54 6.78 -5.64 14.29
C LYS A 54 5.80 -5.95 15.41
N ASN A 55 5.90 -7.12 16.02
CA ASN A 55 5.07 -7.50 17.17
C ASN A 55 5.85 -7.34 18.47
N THR A 56 5.13 -7.11 19.57
CA THR A 56 5.73 -7.17 20.90
C THR A 56 6.14 -8.62 21.19
N PRO A 57 7.28 -8.83 21.88
CA PRO A 57 7.72 -10.18 22.22
C PRO A 57 6.67 -10.84 23.11
N HIS A 58 6.30 -12.08 22.77
CA HIS A 58 5.37 -12.87 23.57
C HIS A 58 5.96 -13.12 24.97
N VAL A 59 5.12 -12.95 26.00
CA VAL A 59 5.51 -13.17 27.40
C VAL A 59 5.36 -14.67 27.70
N PRO A 60 6.40 -15.35 28.22
CA PRO A 60 6.28 -16.76 28.59
C PRO A 60 5.26 -16.96 29.72
N ASP A 61 4.42 -18.00 29.60
CA ASP A 61 3.37 -18.31 30.59
C ASP A 61 3.94 -18.70 31.96
N PHE A 62 5.05 -19.43 31.99
CA PHE A 62 5.66 -19.93 33.22
C PHE A 62 7.13 -19.53 33.34
N VAL A 63 7.44 -18.82 34.42
CA VAL A 63 8.81 -18.57 34.85
C VAL A 63 9.19 -19.66 35.85
N ARG A 64 10.14 -20.52 35.47
CA ARG A 64 10.54 -21.69 36.27
C ARG A 64 11.55 -21.35 37.37
N ASN A 65 12.28 -20.23 37.22
CA ASN A 65 13.43 -19.89 38.04
C ASN A 65 13.11 -18.75 39.02
N VAL A 66 11.94 -18.80 39.65
CA VAL A 66 11.52 -17.79 40.63
C VAL A 66 12.07 -18.17 41.99
N MET A 67 12.91 -17.31 42.55
CA MET A 67 13.40 -17.45 43.92
C MET A 67 12.27 -17.07 44.91
N GLY A 68 12.27 -17.65 46.11
CA GLY A 68 11.19 -17.43 47.09
C GLY A 68 11.00 -15.97 47.48
N SER A 69 9.77 -15.57 47.83
CA SER A 69 9.38 -14.17 48.05
C SER A 69 10.15 -13.45 49.18
N SER A 70 10.69 -14.19 50.15
CA SER A 70 11.49 -13.65 51.25
C SER A 70 13.00 -13.74 51.00
N ALA A 71 13.44 -14.28 49.86
CA ALA A 71 14.85 -14.36 49.53
C ALA A 71 15.42 -12.96 49.21
N GLY A 72 16.66 -12.72 49.62
CA GLY A 72 17.35 -11.45 49.37
C GLY A 72 17.68 -11.20 47.89
N ALA A 73 18.10 -9.98 47.56
CA ALA A 73 18.50 -9.64 46.19
C ALA A 73 19.77 -10.41 45.78
N GLY A 74 19.65 -11.26 44.75
CA GLY A 74 20.79 -11.96 44.14
C GLY A 74 21.56 -11.07 43.16
N SER A 75 22.79 -11.46 42.82
CA SER A 75 23.65 -10.72 41.88
C SER A 75 23.07 -10.62 40.45
N GLY A 76 22.20 -11.56 40.06
CA GLY A 76 21.53 -11.58 38.76
C GLY A 76 20.24 -10.74 38.68
N GLU A 77 19.67 -10.35 39.82
CA GLU A 77 18.33 -9.73 39.87
C GLU A 77 18.30 -8.37 39.15
N PHE A 78 19.39 -7.60 39.26
CA PHE A 78 19.55 -6.34 38.53
C PHE A 78 19.43 -6.52 37.02
N HIS A 79 20.05 -7.56 36.46
CA HIS A 79 19.97 -7.82 35.02
C HIS A 79 18.59 -8.31 34.60
N VAL A 80 17.91 -9.11 35.43
CA VAL A 80 16.52 -9.52 35.20
C VAL A 80 15.62 -8.28 35.11
N TYR A 81 15.66 -7.39 36.11
CA TYR A 81 14.90 -6.13 36.10
C TYR A 81 15.21 -5.27 34.87
N ARG A 82 16.49 -5.09 34.54
CA ARG A 82 16.94 -4.30 33.38
C ARG A 82 16.36 -4.85 32.07
N HIS A 83 16.36 -6.16 31.88
CA HIS A 83 15.78 -6.80 30.69
C HIS A 83 14.25 -6.67 30.67
N LEU A 84 13.59 -6.89 31.81
CA LEU A 84 12.14 -6.77 31.94
C LEU A 84 11.67 -5.35 31.66
N ARG A 85 12.34 -4.33 32.24
CA ARG A 85 12.03 -2.92 32.02
C ARG A 85 12.17 -2.53 30.55
N ARG A 86 13.22 -2.97 29.86
CA ARG A 86 13.36 -2.71 28.41
C ARG A 86 12.25 -3.35 27.59
N LYS A 87 11.87 -4.58 27.91
CA LYS A 87 10.75 -5.28 27.24
C LYS A 87 9.45 -4.51 27.47
N GLU A 88 9.20 -4.07 28.69
CA GLU A 88 7.98 -3.34 29.03
C GLU A 88 7.92 -1.96 28.37
N TYR A 89 9.03 -1.22 28.34
CA TYR A 89 9.10 0.07 27.63
C TYR A 89 8.91 -0.08 26.13
N ALA A 90 9.53 -1.10 25.52
CA ALA A 90 9.30 -1.41 24.12
C ALA A 90 7.83 -1.77 23.85
N ARG A 91 7.19 -2.53 24.77
CA ARG A 91 5.77 -2.89 24.69
C ARG A 91 4.86 -1.67 24.80
N GLN A 92 5.08 -0.81 25.79
CA GLN A 92 4.30 0.42 25.99
C GLN A 92 4.44 1.37 24.80
N LYS A 93 5.67 1.59 24.33
CA LYS A 93 5.95 2.41 23.15
C LYS A 93 5.24 1.87 21.91
N PHE A 94 5.28 0.56 21.69
CA PHE A 94 4.57 -0.07 20.58
C PHE A 94 3.06 0.15 20.65
N ILE A 95 2.46 0.00 21.83
CA ILE A 95 1.01 0.22 22.01
C ILE A 95 0.63 1.67 21.73
N GLN A 96 1.41 2.62 22.24
CA GLN A 96 1.19 4.06 22.01
C GLN A 96 1.30 4.39 20.52
N GLU A 97 2.40 4.00 19.87
CA GLU A 97 2.62 4.25 18.43
C GLU A 97 1.55 3.59 17.56
N LYS A 98 1.07 2.39 17.93
CA LYS A 98 0.01 1.70 17.19
C LYS A 98 -1.32 2.43 17.35
N GLY A 99 -1.68 2.84 18.57
CA GLY A 99 -2.91 3.60 18.83
C GLY A 99 -2.93 4.94 18.09
N GLU A 100 -1.81 5.68 18.09
CA GLU A 100 -1.67 6.92 17.33
C GLU A 100 -1.85 6.71 15.82
N LYS A 101 -1.25 5.64 15.26
CA LYS A 101 -1.40 5.29 13.84
C LYS A 101 -2.83 4.94 13.49
N GLU A 102 -3.49 4.10 14.29
CA GLU A 102 -4.89 3.69 14.07
C GLU A 102 -5.82 4.92 14.05
N ILE A 103 -5.66 5.86 14.99
CA ILE A 103 -6.44 7.10 15.02
C ILE A 103 -6.21 7.95 13.77
N MET A 104 -4.96 8.08 13.34
CA MET A 104 -4.60 8.89 12.16
C MET A 104 -5.10 8.26 10.86
N GLU A 105 -5.02 6.93 10.75
CA GLU A 105 -5.55 6.16 9.62
C GLU A 105 -7.08 6.27 9.54
N GLU A 106 -7.78 6.12 10.66
CA GLU A 106 -9.22 6.32 10.71
C GLU A 106 -9.63 7.73 10.28
N ALA A 107 -8.94 8.76 10.79
CA ALA A 107 -9.20 10.14 10.41
C ALA A 107 -8.96 10.38 8.91
N TYR A 108 -7.92 9.76 8.35
CA TYR A 108 -7.62 9.83 6.93
C TYR A 108 -8.69 9.14 6.07
N HIS A 109 -9.12 7.94 6.46
CA HIS A 109 -10.18 7.21 5.76
C HIS A 109 -11.51 7.96 5.79
N LYS A 110 -11.91 8.50 6.94
CA LYS A 110 -13.11 9.34 7.08
C LYS A 110 -13.06 10.53 6.12
N LYS A 111 -11.93 11.24 6.04
CA LYS A 111 -11.75 12.36 5.09
C LYS A 111 -11.85 11.94 3.64
N ILE A 112 -11.29 10.80 3.25
CA ILE A 112 -11.41 10.28 1.88
C ILE A 112 -12.86 9.99 1.54
N GLU A 113 -13.59 9.32 2.45
CA GLU A 113 -14.99 8.97 2.23
C GLU A 113 -15.88 10.20 2.12
N GLU A 114 -15.66 11.21 2.97
CA GLU A 114 -16.37 12.49 2.90
C GLU A 114 -16.12 13.20 1.57
N ASN A 115 -14.87 13.28 1.13
CA ASN A 115 -14.52 13.88 -0.16
C ASN A 115 -15.14 13.11 -1.33
N ARG A 116 -15.15 11.78 -1.25
CA ARG A 116 -15.79 10.93 -2.27
C ARG A 116 -17.30 11.16 -2.31
N LYS A 117 -17.97 11.18 -1.16
CA LYS A 117 -19.42 11.47 -1.06
C LYS A 117 -19.75 12.86 -1.61
N ALA A 118 -18.98 13.88 -1.24
CA ALA A 118 -19.17 15.24 -1.75
C ALA A 118 -19.00 15.32 -3.28
N ALA A 119 -18.00 14.65 -3.84
CA ALA A 119 -17.81 14.57 -5.29
C ALA A 119 -18.95 13.81 -5.99
N GLU A 120 -19.41 12.69 -5.42
CA GLU A 120 -20.53 11.91 -5.91
C GLU A 120 -21.84 12.71 -5.88
N GLU A 121 -22.11 13.48 -4.83
CA GLU A 121 -23.29 14.35 -4.77
C GLU A 121 -23.25 15.46 -5.83
N ARG A 122 -22.10 16.13 -6.00
CA ARG A 122 -21.92 17.19 -7.00
C ARG A 122 -22.10 16.63 -8.41
N THR A 123 -21.54 15.45 -8.69
CA THR A 123 -21.67 14.79 -10.00
C THR A 123 -23.08 14.24 -10.23
N ALA A 124 -23.75 13.68 -9.22
CA ALA A 124 -25.12 13.20 -9.28
C ALA A 124 -26.11 14.34 -9.57
N LYS A 125 -25.98 15.48 -8.87
CA LYS A 125 -26.77 16.70 -9.14
C LYS A 125 -26.61 17.16 -10.59
N LYS A 126 -25.37 17.22 -11.12
CA LYS A 126 -25.10 17.58 -12.52
C LYS A 126 -25.64 16.54 -13.50
N ARG A 127 -25.49 15.24 -13.21
CA ARG A 127 -26.01 14.12 -14.03
C ARG A 127 -27.54 14.16 -14.10
N ALA A 128 -28.23 14.36 -12.99
CA ALA A 128 -29.69 14.50 -12.94
C ALA A 128 -30.19 15.68 -13.79
N LYS A 129 -29.50 16.84 -13.72
CA LYS A 129 -29.81 17.99 -14.60
C LYS A 129 -29.66 17.63 -16.10
N ARG A 130 -28.59 16.94 -16.47
CA ARG A 130 -28.35 16.48 -17.86
C ARG A 130 -29.40 15.47 -18.33
N LEU A 131 -29.77 14.50 -17.50
CA LEU A 131 -30.79 13.50 -17.81
C LEU A 131 -32.17 14.14 -18.00
N LYS A 132 -32.56 15.08 -17.13
CA LYS A 132 -33.80 15.86 -17.31
C LYS A 132 -33.80 16.64 -18.62
N LYS A 133 -32.68 17.29 -18.99
CA LYS A 133 -32.55 17.98 -20.29
C LYS A 133 -32.62 17.01 -21.48
N LYS A 134 -31.95 15.85 -21.40
CA LYS A 134 -32.01 14.81 -22.44
C LYS A 134 -33.43 14.26 -22.62
N GLY A 135 -34.13 13.96 -21.53
CA GLY A 135 -35.52 13.50 -21.57
C GLY A 135 -36.47 14.53 -22.17
N LYS A 136 -36.32 15.83 -21.85
CA LYS A 136 -37.07 16.91 -22.50
C LYS A 136 -36.79 17.02 -24.00
N LYS A 137 -35.53 16.89 -24.43
CA LYS A 137 -35.17 16.88 -25.86
C LYS A 137 -35.75 15.68 -26.61
N GLN A 138 -35.63 14.47 -26.05
CA GLN A 138 -36.21 13.26 -26.64
C GLN A 138 -37.73 13.33 -26.74
N LYS A 139 -38.41 13.90 -25.74
CA LYS A 139 -39.85 14.18 -25.83
C LYS A 139 -40.15 15.19 -26.93
N LYS A 140 -39.39 16.28 -27.06
CA LYS A 140 -39.55 17.24 -28.16
C LYS A 140 -39.28 16.61 -29.53
N GLU A 141 -38.25 15.80 -29.70
CA GLU A 141 -37.96 15.12 -30.99
C GLU A 141 -39.02 14.07 -31.35
N GLY A 142 -39.49 13.28 -30.37
CA GLY A 142 -40.60 12.35 -30.57
C GLY A 142 -41.93 13.07 -30.83
N THR A 143 -42.14 14.23 -30.19
CA THR A 143 -43.30 15.08 -30.42
C THR A 143 -43.22 15.79 -31.77
N VAL A 144 -42.07 16.30 -32.23
CA VAL A 144 -41.91 16.92 -33.58
C VAL A 144 -42.14 15.90 -34.72
N SER A 145 -41.86 14.61 -34.50
CA SER A 145 -42.31 13.54 -35.40
C SER A 145 -43.84 13.35 -35.45
N SER A 146 -44.57 13.75 -34.41
CA SER A 146 -46.04 13.65 -34.32
C SER A 146 -46.77 15.00 -34.43
N THR A 147 -46.07 16.12 -34.28
CA THR A 147 -46.57 17.50 -34.18
C THR A 147 -45.66 18.45 -34.98
N ALA A 148 -45.35 18.09 -36.22
CA ALA A 148 -45.26 19.10 -37.27
C ALA A 148 -46.66 19.71 -37.57
N SER A 149 -47.71 19.21 -36.91
CA SER A 149 -49.09 19.66 -37.05
C SER A 149 -49.54 20.80 -36.13
N GLU A 150 -48.88 21.16 -35.02
CA GLU A 150 -49.47 22.15 -34.09
C GLU A 150 -48.47 22.89 -33.18
N LEU A 151 -48.05 24.05 -33.69
CA LEU A 151 -47.87 25.38 -33.06
C LEU A 151 -47.51 25.54 -31.55
N GLN A 152 -46.41 26.29 -31.36
CA GLN A 152 -46.22 27.44 -30.46
C GLN A 152 -46.99 27.49 -29.11
N SER A 153 -46.27 27.38 -27.98
CA SER A 153 -46.48 28.26 -26.81
C SER A 153 -45.37 28.09 -25.74
N ASP A 154 -44.68 29.20 -25.51
CA ASP A 154 -44.38 29.86 -24.23
C ASP A 154 -43.45 29.31 -23.13
N SER A 155 -42.76 30.32 -22.55
CA SER A 155 -42.28 30.50 -21.18
C SER A 155 -40.91 29.99 -20.70
N GLU A 156 -39.99 30.95 -20.71
CA GLU A 156 -38.85 31.24 -19.83
C GLU A 156 -38.94 30.72 -18.38
N SER A 157 -37.80 30.27 -17.84
CA SER A 157 -37.45 30.50 -16.43
C SER A 157 -35.95 30.29 -16.22
N GLU A 158 -35.27 31.43 -16.16
CA GLU A 158 -33.92 31.65 -15.64
C GLU A 158 -33.77 31.14 -14.20
N ALA A 159 -32.63 30.51 -13.92
CA ALA A 159 -32.14 30.26 -12.56
C ALA A 159 -30.62 30.14 -12.60
N ASN A 160 -29.98 31.28 -12.83
CA ASN A 160 -28.57 31.50 -12.53
C ASN A 160 -28.34 31.43 -11.02
N ASN A 161 -27.48 30.50 -10.59
CA ASN A 161 -26.83 30.59 -9.30
C ASN A 161 -25.35 30.21 -9.46
N SER A 162 -24.54 31.21 -9.78
CA SER A 162 -23.08 31.16 -9.79
C SER A 162 -22.55 31.57 -8.42
N GLY A 163 -22.45 30.60 -7.51
CA GLY A 163 -21.67 30.77 -6.27
C GLY A 163 -20.19 30.60 -6.57
N GLY A 164 -19.48 31.72 -6.75
CA GLY A 164 -18.02 31.77 -6.77
C GLY A 164 -17.47 31.66 -5.36
N GLU A 165 -16.74 30.59 -5.08
CA GLU A 165 -15.94 30.45 -3.86
C GLU A 165 -14.64 31.26 -4.02
N LYS A 166 -14.46 32.22 -3.12
CA LYS A 166 -13.24 33.03 -3.00
C LYS A 166 -12.09 32.15 -2.52
N SER A 167 -11.00 32.14 -3.27
CA SER A 167 -9.69 31.66 -2.82
C SER A 167 -9.15 32.62 -1.75
N ALA A 168 -8.96 32.14 -0.52
CA ALA A 168 -8.16 32.81 0.49
C ALA A 168 -6.69 32.40 0.32
N HIS A 169 -5.84 33.41 0.47
CA HIS A 169 -4.40 33.42 0.22
C HIS A 169 -3.60 32.82 1.39
#